data_AF-A8UI92-F1
#
_entry.id   AF-A8UI92-F1
#
_cell.length_a   1.000
_cell.length_b   1.000
_cell.length_c   1.000
_cell.angle_alpha   90.00
_cell.angle_beta   90.00
_cell.angle_gamma   90.00
#
_symmetry.space_group_name_H-M   'P 1'
#
loop_
_entity.id
_entity.type
_entity.pdbx_description
1 polymer ?
#
loop_
_entity_poly.entity_id
_entity_poly.type
_entity_poly.pdbx_seq_one_letter_code
_entity_poly.pdbx_strand_id
1 'polypeptide(L)'
;KHALELYPAQPILYLVNGVANNNLYQYKKAADNLEMGLDFLIDNPNMEADFYSQLSIAYKGLNNISKSETFAKKAQAIKAQQ
;
A
#
# COMPACT_ATOMS: atom_id res chain seq x y z
N LYS A 1 12.87 -29.43 0.14
CA LYS A 1 12.67 -28.75 -1.15
C LYS A 1 11.44 -27.82 -1.13
N HIS A 2 11.21 -27.02 -0.07
CA HIS A 2 9.98 -26.19 0.04
C HIS A 2 10.22 -24.86 0.79
N ALA A 3 11.24 -24.09 0.42
CA ALA A 3 11.49 -22.77 1.01
C ALA A 3 11.55 -21.62 -0.01
N LEU A 4 11.47 -21.94 -1.31
CA LEU A 4 11.68 -20.96 -2.38
C LEU A 4 10.54 -20.91 -3.41
N GLU A 5 9.48 -21.71 -3.23
CA GLU A 5 8.31 -21.72 -4.12
C GLU A 5 7.11 -20.93 -3.55
N LEU A 6 7.26 -20.32 -2.35
CA LEU A 6 6.21 -19.54 -1.68
C LEU A 6 6.31 -18.02 -1.86
N TYR A 7 7.32 -17.51 -2.58
CA TYR A 7 7.56 -16.06 -2.65
C TYR A 7 7.51 -15.52 -4.07
N PRO A 8 6.33 -15.13 -4.59
CA PRO A 8 6.27 -14.31 -5.79
C PRO A 8 6.69 -12.86 -5.55
N ALA A 9 6.44 -12.27 -4.37
CA ALA A 9 7.10 -11.05 -3.86
C ALA A 9 6.54 -10.70 -2.48
N GLN A 10 7.42 -10.48 -1.50
CA GLN A 10 6.97 -10.10 -0.16
C GLN A 10 6.24 -8.74 -0.23
N PRO A 11 5.01 -8.60 0.31
CA PRO A 11 4.25 -7.34 0.27
C PRO A 11 5.06 -6.14 0.79
N ILE A 12 5.94 -6.37 1.77
CA ILE A 12 6.84 -5.33 2.29
C ILE A 12 7.72 -4.68 1.22
N LEU A 13 8.14 -5.40 0.18
CA LEU A 13 8.96 -4.83 -0.89
C LEU A 13 8.17 -3.80 -1.71
N TYR A 14 6.91 -4.10 -2.01
CA TYR A 14 5.99 -3.17 -2.66
C TYR A 14 5.67 -1.97 -1.79
N LEU A 15 5.47 -2.19 -0.48
CA LEU A 15 5.21 -1.12 0.47
C LEU A 15 6.39 -0.15 0.53
N VAL A 16 7.62 -0.65 0.70
CA VAL A 16 8.83 0.19 0.74
C VAL A 16 9.06 0.91 -0.60
N ASN A 17 8.83 0.22 -1.71
CA ASN A 17 8.92 0.83 -3.05
C ASN A 17 7.89 1.97 -3.23
N GLY A 18 6.65 1.75 -2.77
CA GLY A 18 5.59 2.75 -2.78
C GLY A 18 5.92 3.97 -1.93
N VAL A 19 6.42 3.76 -0.70
CA VAL A 19 6.89 4.82 0.20
C VAL A 19 7.99 5.65 -0.46
N ALA A 20 9.00 4.99 -1.05
CA ALA A 20 10.09 5.67 -1.73
C ALA A 20 9.59 6.52 -2.90
N ASN A 21 8.71 5.97 -3.75
CA ASN A 21 8.15 6.71 -4.89
C ASN A 21 7.26 7.89 -4.44
N ASN A 22 6.49 7.75 -3.36
CA ASN A 22 5.71 8.86 -2.78
C ASN A 22 6.63 10.01 -2.35
N ASN A 23 7.74 9.71 -1.66
CA ASN A 23 8.72 10.71 -1.24
C ASN A 23 9.45 11.38 -2.42
N LEU A 24 9.55 10.68 -3.56
CA LEU A 24 10.11 11.19 -4.81
C LEU A 24 9.07 11.87 -5.72
N TYR A 25 7.85 12.10 -5.23
CA TYR A 25 6.73 12.67 -6.00
C TYR A 25 6.33 11.83 -7.24
N GLN A 26 6.77 10.57 -7.32
CA GLN A 26 6.44 9.62 -8.39
C GLN A 26 5.14 8.88 -8.07
N TYR A 27 4.07 9.65 -7.82
CA TYR A 27 2.84 9.15 -7.23
C TYR A 27 2.14 8.05 -8.03
N LYS A 28 2.20 8.10 -9.36
CA LYS A 28 1.62 7.05 -10.22
C LYS A 28 2.33 5.71 -9.98
N LYS A 29 3.66 5.71 -9.95
CA LYS A 29 4.45 4.51 -9.67
C LYS A 29 4.24 4.01 -8.24
N ALA A 30 4.08 4.93 -7.29
CA ALA A 30 3.74 4.56 -5.92
C ALA A 30 2.40 3.82 -5.88
N ALA A 31 1.35 4.40 -6.46
CA ALA A 31 0.03 3.77 -6.52
C ALA A 31 0.07 2.40 -7.18
N ASP A 32 0.69 2.29 -8.36
CA ASP A 32 0.75 1.03 -9.12
C ASP A 32 1.46 -0.09 -8.33
N ASN A 33 2.58 0.22 -7.65
CA ASN A 33 3.29 -0.77 -6.82
C ASN A 33 2.51 -1.12 -5.55
N LEU A 34 1.89 -0.13 -4.91
CA LEU A 34 1.12 -0.34 -3.68
C LEU A 34 -0.14 -1.18 -3.92
N GLU A 35 -0.85 -0.94 -5.02
CA GLU A 35 -2.01 -1.76 -5.41
C GLU A 35 -1.58 -3.20 -5.70
N MET A 36 -0.49 -3.39 -6.45
CA MET A 36 0.07 -4.71 -6.70
C MET A 36 0.49 -5.42 -5.41
N GLY A 37 1.15 -4.71 -4.48
CA GLY A 37 1.57 -5.28 -3.20
C GLY A 37 0.41 -5.67 -2.29
N LEU A 38 -0.71 -4.95 -2.38
CA LEU A 38 -1.92 -5.25 -1.62
C LEU A 38 -2.58 -6.55 -2.07
N ASP A 39 -2.54 -6.86 -3.37
CA ASP A 39 -3.08 -8.13 -3.90
C ASP A 39 -2.33 -9.36 -3.37
N PHE A 40 -1.08 -9.20 -2.92
CA PHE A 40 -0.27 -10.25 -2.31
C PHE A 40 -0.32 -10.26 -0.77
N LEU A 41 -1.03 -9.31 -0.15
CA LEU A 41 -1.11 -9.20 1.30
C LEU A 41 -2.14 -10.17 1.88
N ILE A 42 -1.70 -11.03 2.80
CA ILE A 42 -2.56 -12.03 3.47
C ILE A 42 -2.44 -11.85 4.99
N ASP A 43 -3.57 -11.74 5.67
CA ASP A 43 -3.73 -11.74 7.14
C ASP A 43 -2.73 -10.86 7.92
N ASN A 44 -2.52 -9.62 7.46
CA ASN A 44 -1.66 -8.66 8.15
C ASN A 44 -2.31 -7.26 8.22
N PRO A 45 -3.24 -7.04 9.17
CA PRO A 45 -4.01 -5.80 9.26
C PRO A 45 -3.12 -4.57 9.49
N ASN A 46 -2.00 -4.71 10.20
CA ASN A 46 -1.06 -3.61 10.41
C ASN A 46 -0.45 -3.14 9.09
N MET A 47 0.06 -4.08 8.30
CA MET A 47 0.63 -3.79 6.99
C MET A 47 -0.44 -3.30 6.00
N GLU A 48 -1.66 -3.84 6.07
CA GLU A 48 -2.78 -3.41 5.24
C GLU A 48 -3.12 -1.93 5.48
N ALA A 49 -3.16 -1.53 6.75
CA ALA A 49 -3.38 -0.14 7.12
C ALA A 49 -2.26 0.79 6.62
N ASP A 50 -1.01 0.30 6.58
CA ASP A 50 0.13 1.05 6.04
C ASP A 50 0.05 1.18 4.50
N PHE A 51 -0.32 0.11 3.79
CA PHE A 51 -0.60 0.17 2.35
C PHE A 51 -1.68 1.21 2.03
N TYR A 52 -2.81 1.18 2.73
CA TYR A 52 -3.87 2.16 2.53
C TYR A 52 -3.44 3.59 2.88
N SER A 53 -2.62 3.76 3.91
CA SER A 53 -2.07 5.08 4.26
C SER A 53 -1.20 5.63 3.11
N GLN A 54 -0.36 4.78 2.51
CA GLN A 54 0.50 5.17 1.38
C GLN A 54 -0.27 5.37 0.07
N LEU A 55 -1.33 4.58 -0.18
CA LEU A 55 -2.23 4.78 -1.33
C LEU A 55 -2.98 6.10 -1.21
N SER A 56 -3.39 6.50 0.00
CA SER A 56 -3.99 7.81 0.23
C SER A 56 -3.06 8.95 -0.20
N ILE A 57 -1.79 8.89 0.22
CA ILE A 57 -0.77 9.88 -0.15
C ILE A 57 -0.56 9.91 -1.68
N ALA A 58 -0.41 8.73 -2.30
CA ALA A 58 -0.20 8.62 -3.75
C ALA A 58 -1.36 9.24 -4.53
N TYR A 59 -2.60 8.87 -4.20
CA TYR A 59 -3.77 9.38 -4.90
C TYR A 59 -4.04 10.87 -4.64
N LYS A 60 -3.67 11.39 -3.47
CA LYS A 60 -3.67 12.84 -3.21
C LYS A 60 -2.69 13.56 -4.14
N GLY A 61 -1.48 13.04 -4.28
CA GLY A 61 -0.46 13.57 -5.18
C GLY A 61 -0.84 13.52 -6.66
N LEU A 62 -1.70 12.57 -7.05
CA LEU A 62 -2.32 12.47 -8.39
C LEU A 62 -3.57 13.35 -8.56
N ASN A 63 -3.89 14.20 -7.58
CA ASN A 63 -5.11 15.01 -7.54
C ASN A 63 -6.42 14.20 -7.59
N ASN A 64 -6.37 12.91 -7.23
CA ASN A 64 -7.54 12.05 -7.10
C ASN A 64 -7.99 12.03 -5.63
N ILE A 65 -8.65 13.11 -5.22
CA ILE A 65 -9.06 13.33 -3.83
C ILE A 65 -10.05 12.25 -3.34
N SER A 66 -10.97 11.83 -4.21
CA SER A 66 -11.95 10.78 -3.88
C SER A 66 -11.29 9.45 -3.49
N LYS A 67 -10.32 8.97 -4.28
CA LYS A 67 -9.57 7.76 -3.93
C LYS A 67 -8.69 7.99 -2.69
N SER A 68 -8.05 9.15 -2.59
CA SER A 68 -7.24 9.51 -1.41
C SER A 68 -8.03 9.36 -0.11
N GLU A 69 -9.24 9.93 -0.06
CA GLU A 69 -10.11 9.87 1.12
C GLU A 69 -10.62 8.45 1.38
N THR A 70 -10.94 7.70 0.32
CA THR A 70 -11.37 6.30 0.44
C THR A 70 -10.31 5.46 1.14
N PHE A 71 -9.04 5.55 0.71
CA PHE A 71 -7.95 4.80 1.32
C PHE A 71 -7.61 5.30 2.73
N ALA A 72 -7.68 6.61 2.98
CA ALA A 72 -7.50 7.15 4.34
C ALA A 72 -8.54 6.56 5.32
N LYS A 73 -9.80 6.49 4.92
CA LYS A 73 -10.88 5.89 5.72
C LYS A 73 -10.65 4.40 5.99
N LYS A 74 -10.23 3.64 4.97
CA LYS A 74 -9.88 2.22 5.14
C LYS A 74 -8.75 2.03 6.16
N ALA A 75 -7.67 2.81 6.06
CA ALA A 75 -6.55 2.76 7.00
C ALA A 75 -7.00 3.07 8.43
N GLN A 76 -7.84 4.09 8.61
CA GLN A 76 -8.37 4.47 9.92
C GLN A 76 -9.28 3.39 10.52
N ALA A 77 -10.15 2.78 9.69
CA ALA A 77 -11.04 1.72 10.13
C ALA A 77 -10.28 0.52 10.69
N ILE A 78 -9.17 0.12 10.06
CA ILE A 78 -8.32 -0.97 10.56
C ILE A 78 -7.62 -0.57 11.87
N LYS A 79 -7.05 0.64 11.92
CA LYS A 79 -6.35 1.14 13.11
C LYS A 79 -7.26 1.30 14.32
N ALA A 80 -8.54 1.60 14.10
CA ALA A 80 -9.54 1.74 15.17
C ALA A 80 -9.99 0.39 15.77
N GLN A 81 -9.65 -0.73 15.13
CA GLN A 81 -9.98 -2.09 15.60
C GLN A 81 -8.85 -2.72 16.44
N GLN A 82 -7.77 -2.00 16.68
CA GLN A 82 -6.59 -2.42 17.45
C GLN A 82 -6.63 -1.84 18.86
#